data_AF-A0A7C1MNY4-F1
#
_entry.id   AF-A0A7C1MNY4-F1
#
_cell.length_a   1.000
_cell.length_b   1.000
_cell.length_c   1.000
_cell.angle_alpha   90.00
_cell.angle_beta   90.00
_cell.angle_gamma   90.00
#
_symmetry.space_group_name_H-M   'P 1'
#
loop_
_entity.id
_entity.type
_entity.pdbx_description
1 polymer ?
#
loop_
_entity_poly.entity_id
_entity_poly.type
_entity_poly.pdbx_seq_one_letter_code
_entity_poly.pdbx_strand_id
1 'polypeptide(L)'
;MIVYGLTMQGKSEEIPKEVATWVFDRESKYPNIEFVIDCQNPHSSQINEFKSMARKYSRLHSFWSKFVSTRVSGVNVVVFPYLSEQWFVKIVGGINQKGEIADLSVDEVRSPLPAALRAEIAELPVVPELPSEIEKINENILGIIREKDNLPLERPNEMIPFSPDGKWTSDFSLSGDEIEKFAESAKLLLDPAIQKEAESAIRAKDWEKLKQLKAQRYN
;
A
#
# COMPACT_ATOMS: atom_id res chain seq x y z
N MET A 1 -0.83 -2.65 13.37
CA MET A 1 -2.24 -2.24 13.12
C MET A 1 -2.45 -2.28 11.62
N ILE A 2 -3.46 -3.00 11.13
CA ILE A 2 -3.75 -3.08 9.70
C ILE A 2 -4.91 -2.16 9.35
N VAL A 3 -4.78 -1.49 8.21
CA VAL A 3 -5.73 -0.51 7.72
C VAL A 3 -6.18 -0.88 6.32
N TYR A 4 -7.48 -0.76 6.06
CA TYR A 4 -8.03 -1.04 4.73
C TYR A 4 -7.92 0.19 3.84
N GLY A 5 -7.41 -0.03 2.63
CA GLY A 5 -7.34 0.95 1.56
C GLY A 5 -8.73 1.28 0.99
N LEU A 6 -8.82 2.42 0.32
CA LEU A 6 -10.08 2.98 -0.22
C LEU A 6 -10.78 2.03 -1.21
N THR A 7 -10.04 1.17 -1.95
CA THR A 7 -10.66 0.29 -2.96
C THR A 7 -11.20 -1.02 -2.40
N MET A 8 -10.95 -1.28 -1.11
CA MET A 8 -11.45 -2.46 -0.40
C MET A 8 -12.78 -2.22 0.33
N GLN A 9 -13.27 -0.99 0.34
CA GLN A 9 -14.50 -0.66 1.02
C GLN A 9 -15.71 -1.28 0.31
N GLY A 10 -16.57 -1.98 1.06
CA GLY A 10 -17.70 -2.73 0.52
C GLY A 10 -17.34 -4.11 -0.07
N LYS A 11 -16.08 -4.54 0.01
CA LYS A 11 -15.70 -5.95 -0.23
C LYS A 11 -15.89 -6.78 1.05
N SER A 12 -15.90 -8.12 0.93
CA SER A 12 -15.83 -8.97 2.12
C SER A 12 -14.57 -8.61 2.92
N GLU A 13 -14.67 -8.62 4.25
CA GLU A 13 -13.58 -8.31 5.20
C GLU A 13 -12.57 -9.45 5.25
N GLU A 14 -12.16 -9.88 4.07
CA GLU A 14 -11.31 -11.02 3.86
C GLU A 14 -10.15 -10.60 2.99
N ILE A 15 -8.99 -11.14 3.30
CA ILE A 15 -7.78 -10.94 2.50
C ILE A 15 -7.22 -12.30 2.11
N PRO A 16 -6.41 -12.39 1.03
CA PRO A 16 -5.78 -13.63 0.65
C PRO A 16 -4.93 -14.15 1.80
N LYS A 17 -4.99 -15.45 2.06
CA LYS A 17 -4.20 -16.08 3.13
C LYS A 17 -2.71 -15.75 3.07
N GLU A 18 -2.15 -15.70 1.86
CA GLU A 18 -0.74 -15.36 1.65
C GLU A 18 -0.43 -13.93 2.11
N VAL A 19 -1.30 -12.97 1.76
CA VAL A 19 -1.20 -11.57 2.20
C VAL A 19 -1.31 -11.52 3.72
N ALA A 20 -2.31 -12.19 4.30
CA ALA A 20 -2.51 -12.18 5.74
C ALA A 20 -1.32 -12.76 6.51
N THR A 21 -0.82 -13.92 6.07
CA THR A 21 0.34 -14.59 6.68
C THR A 21 1.54 -13.65 6.67
N TRP A 22 1.82 -13.05 5.51
CA TRP A 22 2.90 -12.09 5.36
C TRP A 22 2.76 -10.91 6.32
N VAL A 23 1.56 -10.35 6.42
CA VAL A 23 1.32 -9.18 7.28
C VAL A 23 1.39 -9.54 8.76
N PHE A 24 0.76 -10.62 9.21
CA PHE A 24 0.73 -11.02 10.63
C PHE A 24 2.13 -11.32 11.18
N ASP A 25 2.98 -12.00 10.40
CA ASP A 25 4.37 -12.25 10.77
C ASP A 25 5.12 -10.94 11.05
N ARG A 26 4.78 -9.87 10.33
CA ARG A 26 5.42 -8.55 10.45
C ARG A 26 4.81 -7.69 11.52
N GLU A 27 3.51 -7.75 11.72
CA GLU A 27 2.87 -7.05 12.85
C GLU A 27 3.46 -7.53 14.17
N SER A 28 3.70 -8.84 14.32
CA SER A 28 4.34 -9.39 15.51
C SER A 28 5.76 -8.84 15.71
N LYS A 29 6.52 -8.61 14.62
CA LYS A 29 7.90 -8.09 14.69
C LYS A 29 7.97 -6.57 14.77
N TYR A 30 6.99 -5.86 14.21
CA TYR A 30 6.93 -4.41 14.06
C TYR A 30 5.55 -3.86 14.46
N PRO A 31 5.19 -3.90 15.75
CA PRO A 31 3.84 -3.55 16.22
C PRO A 31 3.45 -2.08 15.95
N ASN A 32 4.44 -1.20 15.83
CA ASN A 32 4.24 0.24 15.57
C ASN A 32 4.23 0.60 14.08
N ILE A 33 4.30 -0.39 13.18
CA ILE A 33 4.11 -0.20 11.75
C ILE A 33 2.65 -0.45 11.41
N GLU A 34 2.08 0.46 10.63
CA GLU A 34 0.77 0.28 10.02
C GLU A 34 0.93 -0.35 8.64
N PHE A 35 0.17 -1.42 8.37
CA PHE A 35 0.13 -2.07 7.06
C PHE A 35 -1.21 -1.75 6.40
N VAL A 36 -1.17 -1.00 5.30
CA VAL A 36 -2.39 -0.64 4.56
C VAL A 36 -2.57 -1.60 3.40
N ILE A 37 -3.70 -2.32 3.35
CA ILE A 37 -3.99 -3.32 2.32
C ILE A 37 -5.00 -2.76 1.32
N ASP A 38 -4.68 -2.87 0.02
CA ASP A 38 -5.54 -2.44 -1.09
C ASP A 38 -5.63 -3.56 -2.13
N CYS A 39 -6.74 -3.64 -2.89
CA CYS A 39 -6.94 -4.66 -3.90
C CYS A 39 -7.48 -4.03 -5.19
N GLN A 40 -6.68 -4.08 -6.26
CA GLN A 40 -7.02 -3.48 -7.54
C GLN A 40 -7.15 -4.55 -8.63
N ASN A 41 -8.17 -4.36 -9.47
CA ASN A 41 -8.33 -5.11 -10.71
C ASN A 41 -7.58 -4.36 -11.82
N PRO A 42 -6.94 -5.06 -12.77
CA PRO A 42 -6.25 -4.40 -13.87
C PRO A 42 -7.26 -3.63 -14.72
N HIS A 43 -6.88 -2.40 -15.10
CA HIS A 43 -7.59 -1.69 -16.16
C HIS A 43 -7.49 -2.48 -17.47
N SER A 44 -8.52 -2.41 -18.32
CA SER A 44 -8.61 -3.17 -19.57
C SER A 44 -7.39 -2.97 -20.48
N SER A 45 -6.84 -1.75 -20.52
CA SER A 45 -5.64 -1.40 -21.28
C SER A 45 -4.33 -2.01 -20.74
N GLN A 46 -4.30 -2.44 -19.48
CA GLN A 46 -3.10 -2.95 -18.79
C GLN A 46 -3.16 -4.46 -18.53
N ILE A 47 -4.26 -5.12 -18.90
CA ILE A 47 -4.51 -6.52 -18.54
C ILE A 47 -3.43 -7.51 -19.01
N ASN A 48 -2.82 -7.25 -20.17
CA ASN A 48 -1.77 -8.13 -20.72
C ASN A 48 -0.45 -7.97 -19.97
N GLU A 49 -0.05 -6.74 -19.67
CA GLU A 49 1.14 -6.43 -18.88
C GLU A 49 0.99 -7.01 -17.47
N PHE A 50 -0.18 -6.80 -16.87
CA PHE A 50 -0.54 -7.34 -15.57
C PHE A 50 -0.44 -8.87 -15.50
N LYS A 51 -1.06 -9.58 -16.46
CA LYS A 51 -0.97 -11.05 -16.54
C LYS A 51 0.45 -11.53 -16.79
N SER A 52 1.23 -10.79 -17.58
CA SER A 52 2.65 -11.10 -17.79
C SER A 52 3.43 -11.02 -16.48
N MET A 53 3.25 -9.94 -15.71
CA MET A 53 3.88 -9.78 -14.40
C MET A 53 3.45 -10.88 -13.42
N ALA A 54 2.16 -11.18 -13.30
CA ALA A 54 1.66 -12.21 -12.41
C ALA A 54 2.21 -13.61 -12.74
N ARG A 55 2.40 -13.92 -14.02
CA ARG A 55 3.01 -15.18 -14.47
C ARG A 55 4.49 -15.28 -14.14
N LYS A 56 5.23 -14.18 -14.19
CA LYS A 56 6.68 -14.18 -14.02
C LYS A 56 7.09 -14.01 -12.56
N TYR A 57 6.32 -13.25 -11.78
CA TYR A 57 6.71 -12.85 -10.43
C TYR A 57 5.71 -13.36 -9.39
N SER A 58 6.23 -13.81 -8.25
CA SER A 58 5.43 -14.18 -7.08
C SER A 58 5.14 -12.97 -6.19
N ARG A 59 6.03 -11.97 -6.20
CA ARG A 59 5.93 -10.76 -5.39
C ARG A 59 6.61 -9.60 -6.12
N LEU A 60 6.06 -8.41 -5.99
CA LEU A 60 6.68 -7.18 -6.50
C LEU A 60 6.95 -6.21 -5.36
N HIS A 61 8.04 -5.46 -5.47
CA HIS A 61 8.46 -4.46 -4.50
C HIS A 61 8.49 -3.12 -5.21
N SER A 62 7.52 -2.26 -4.90
CA SER A 62 7.43 -0.92 -5.47
C SER A 62 8.07 0.11 -4.56
N PHE A 63 8.93 0.93 -5.16
CA PHE A 63 9.61 2.07 -4.54
C PHE A 63 8.80 3.35 -4.72
N TRP A 64 7.83 3.34 -5.65
CA TRP A 64 6.97 4.49 -5.93
C TRP A 64 5.62 4.38 -5.24
N SER A 65 5.10 5.52 -4.80
CA SER A 65 3.74 5.66 -4.28
C SER A 65 3.12 6.94 -4.82
N LYS A 66 2.00 6.83 -5.56
CA LYS A 66 1.18 7.97 -6.00
C LYS A 66 0.65 8.82 -4.84
N PHE A 67 0.57 8.25 -3.63
CA PHE A 67 -0.13 8.82 -2.47
C PHE A 67 0.79 9.22 -1.32
N VAL A 68 2.10 9.33 -1.55
CA VAL A 68 3.05 9.69 -0.49
C VAL A 68 3.98 10.78 -1.00
N SER A 69 4.08 11.87 -0.25
CA SER A 69 5.00 12.98 -0.53
C SER A 69 6.43 12.45 -0.77
N THR A 70 7.17 13.13 -1.63
CA THR A 70 8.53 12.87 -2.16
C THR A 70 9.66 12.64 -1.15
N ARG A 71 9.36 12.33 0.11
CA ARG A 71 10.33 12.17 1.21
C ARG A 71 10.60 10.73 1.61
N VAL A 72 9.99 9.73 0.98
CA VAL A 72 10.16 8.32 1.40
C VAL A 72 11.14 7.59 0.49
N SER A 73 12.17 6.97 1.08
CA SER A 73 13.20 6.20 0.40
C SER A 73 13.02 4.70 0.64
N GLY A 74 13.34 3.87 -0.37
CA GLY A 74 13.23 2.41 -0.28
C GLY A 74 11.85 1.86 -0.65
N VAL A 75 11.61 0.58 -0.34
CA VAL A 75 10.36 -0.12 -0.68
C VAL A 75 9.18 0.44 0.11
N ASN A 76 8.13 0.81 -0.61
CA ASN A 76 6.94 1.43 -0.04
C ASN A 76 5.73 0.49 -0.06
N VAL A 77 5.65 -0.36 -1.09
CA VAL A 77 4.53 -1.26 -1.30
C VAL A 77 5.05 -2.62 -1.72
N VAL A 78 4.50 -3.66 -1.12
CA VAL A 78 4.68 -5.05 -1.53
C VAL A 78 3.41 -5.49 -2.24
N VAL A 79 3.54 -6.05 -3.44
CA VAL A 79 2.41 -6.45 -4.29
C VAL A 79 2.40 -7.97 -4.44
N PHE A 80 1.22 -8.55 -4.26
CA PHE A 80 0.92 -9.96 -4.50
C PHE A 80 0.08 -10.05 -5.78
N PRO A 81 0.70 -10.41 -6.92
CA PRO A 81 0.02 -10.43 -8.20
C PRO A 81 -0.70 -11.77 -8.44
N TYR A 82 -1.99 -11.69 -8.74
CA TYR A 82 -2.80 -12.77 -9.33
C TYR A 82 -3.11 -12.41 -10.80
N LEU A 83 -3.67 -13.32 -11.60
CA LEU A 83 -3.96 -13.03 -13.01
C LEU A 83 -5.13 -12.05 -13.21
N SER A 84 -6.03 -11.93 -12.23
CA SER A 84 -7.20 -11.04 -12.30
C SER A 84 -7.22 -9.90 -11.28
N GLU A 85 -6.35 -9.92 -10.27
CA GLU A 85 -6.29 -8.91 -9.21
C GLU A 85 -4.90 -8.79 -8.57
N GLN A 86 -4.57 -7.61 -8.06
CA GLN A 86 -3.32 -7.32 -7.37
C GLN A 86 -3.64 -6.82 -5.98
N TRP A 87 -2.96 -7.41 -5.01
CA TRP A 87 -3.07 -7.02 -3.61
C TRP A 87 -1.83 -6.24 -3.21
N PHE A 88 -2.03 -5.02 -2.74
CA PHE A 88 -0.99 -4.09 -2.39
C PHE A 88 -0.94 -3.97 -0.87
N VAL A 89 0.24 -4.14 -0.30
CA VAL A 89 0.50 -3.92 1.12
C VAL A 89 1.48 -2.77 1.26
N LYS A 90 0.99 -1.62 1.69
CA LYS A 90 1.78 -0.42 1.92
C LYS A 90 2.33 -0.41 3.35
N ILE A 91 3.61 -0.09 3.47
CA ILE A 91 4.32 -0.01 4.76
C ILE A 91 4.29 1.44 5.24
N VAL A 92 3.55 1.70 6.30
CA VAL A 92 3.27 3.03 6.85
C VAL A 92 3.84 3.14 8.26
N GLY A 93 4.66 4.16 8.50
CA GLY A 93 5.32 4.38 9.76
C GLY A 93 6.45 5.39 9.62
N GLY A 94 7.09 5.71 10.73
CA GLY A 94 8.23 6.59 10.77
C GLY A 94 9.13 6.34 11.97
N ILE A 95 10.08 7.24 12.16
CA ILE A 95 11.03 7.24 13.26
C ILE A 95 10.72 8.43 14.15
N ASN A 96 10.54 8.19 15.44
CA ASN A 96 10.28 9.24 16.42
C ASN A 96 11.55 10.01 16.80
N GLN A 97 11.42 11.00 17.68
CA GLN A 97 12.56 11.81 18.14
C GLN A 97 13.66 10.99 18.87
N LYS A 98 13.31 9.83 19.44
CA LYS A 98 14.22 8.91 20.14
C LYS A 98 14.92 7.92 19.21
N GLY A 99 14.59 7.92 17.91
CA GLY A 99 15.15 6.98 16.95
C GLY A 99 14.40 5.64 16.88
N GLU A 100 13.22 5.54 17.49
CA GLU A 100 12.40 4.33 17.55
C GLU A 100 11.32 4.33 16.46
N ILE A 101 10.86 3.14 16.07
CA ILE A 101 9.74 2.99 15.15
C ILE A 101 8.46 3.49 15.81
N ALA A 102 7.78 4.41 15.15
CA ALA A 102 6.52 4.98 15.59
C ALA A 102 5.48 4.96 14.47
N ASP A 103 4.23 4.83 14.89
CA ASP A 103 3.07 5.00 14.02
C ASP A 103 2.94 6.49 13.64
N LEU A 104 2.54 6.75 12.39
CA LEU A 104 2.27 8.11 11.88
C LEU A 104 1.05 8.76 12.55
N SER A 105 0.22 8.00 13.27
CA SER A 105 -0.91 8.52 14.05
C SER A 105 -0.50 9.27 15.33
N VAL A 106 0.76 9.11 15.76
CA VAL A 106 1.31 9.79 16.94
C VAL A 106 2.13 10.99 16.45
N ASP A 107 1.87 12.19 16.98
CA ASP A 107 2.53 13.47 16.65
C ASP A 107 4.07 13.50 16.90
N GLU A 108 4.70 12.35 17.12
CA GLU A 108 6.11 12.18 17.47
C GLU A 108 7.01 11.81 16.30
N VAL A 109 6.47 11.56 15.09
CA VAL A 109 7.28 11.13 13.94
C VAL A 109 8.12 12.29 13.40
N ARG A 110 9.44 12.15 13.52
CA ARG A 110 10.43 13.13 13.08
C ARG A 110 10.90 12.87 11.65
N SER A 111 10.98 11.61 11.24
CA SER A 111 11.49 11.23 9.91
C SER A 111 10.80 9.98 9.37
N PRO A 112 10.79 9.78 8.04
CA PRO A 112 10.32 8.53 7.44
C PRO A 112 11.20 7.34 7.86
N LEU A 113 10.67 6.12 7.70
CA LEU A 113 11.46 4.90 7.87
C LEU A 113 12.65 4.89 6.90
N PRO A 114 13.86 4.51 7.35
CA PRO A 114 15.02 4.34 6.49
C PRO A 114 14.80 3.26 5.42
N ALA A 115 15.44 3.41 4.26
CA ALA A 115 15.34 2.46 3.15
C ALA A 115 15.74 1.02 3.53
N ALA A 116 16.78 0.86 4.36
CA ALA A 116 17.23 -0.45 4.84
C ALA A 116 16.17 -1.14 5.71
N LEU A 117 15.54 -0.40 6.64
CA LEU A 117 14.46 -0.93 7.48
C LEU A 117 13.22 -1.28 6.64
N ARG A 118 12.89 -0.46 5.63
CA ARG A 118 11.82 -0.77 4.68
C ARG A 118 12.09 -2.04 3.88
N ALA A 119 13.32 -2.23 3.42
CA ALA A 119 13.73 -3.45 2.74
C ALA A 119 13.63 -4.66 3.68
N GLU A 120 14.07 -4.53 4.94
CA GLU A 120 13.93 -5.57 5.96
C GLU A 120 12.46 -5.95 6.20
N ILE A 121 11.58 -4.96 6.43
CA ILE A 121 10.14 -5.20 6.58
C ILE A 121 9.57 -5.86 5.31
N ALA A 122 10.01 -5.44 4.14
CA ALA A 122 9.55 -5.96 2.86
C ALA A 122 10.14 -7.33 2.48
N GLU A 123 11.01 -7.92 3.30
CA GLU A 123 11.78 -9.13 2.96
C GLU A 123 12.65 -8.97 1.70
N LEU A 124 13.05 -7.74 1.38
CA LEU A 124 13.96 -7.46 0.29
C LEU A 124 15.39 -7.46 0.84
N PRO A 125 16.31 -8.31 0.32
CA PRO A 125 17.67 -8.37 0.82
C PRO A 125 18.42 -7.06 0.53
N VAL A 126 19.11 -6.54 1.55
CA VAL A 126 19.95 -5.34 1.45
C VAL A 126 21.39 -5.78 1.19
N VAL A 127 21.68 -6.06 -0.07
CA VAL A 127 22.98 -6.60 -0.52
C VAL A 127 23.51 -5.77 -1.70
N PRO A 128 24.84 -5.72 -1.91
CA PRO A 128 25.44 -4.98 -3.02
C PRO A 128 24.97 -5.49 -4.40
N GLU A 129 24.72 -6.79 -4.50
CA GLU A 129 24.25 -7.47 -5.71
C GLU A 129 22.97 -8.23 -5.39
N LEU A 130 21.91 -8.01 -6.17
CA LEU A 130 20.63 -8.69 -5.97
C LEU A 130 20.79 -10.20 -6.25
N PRO A 131 20.17 -11.06 -5.42
CA PRO A 131 20.09 -12.49 -5.71
C PRO A 131 19.47 -12.77 -7.08
N SER A 132 19.81 -13.90 -7.68
CA SER A 132 19.30 -14.33 -8.99
C SER A 132 17.77 -14.44 -9.05
N GLU A 133 17.13 -14.62 -7.90
CA GLU A 133 15.69 -14.74 -7.76
C GLU A 133 14.99 -13.37 -7.79
N ILE A 134 15.74 -12.26 -7.79
CA ILE A 134 15.20 -10.90 -7.78
C ILE A 134 15.62 -10.17 -9.05
N GLU A 135 14.64 -9.71 -9.82
CA GLU A 135 14.86 -9.00 -11.08
C GLU A 135 14.41 -7.55 -10.97
N LYS A 136 15.20 -6.65 -11.55
CA LYS A 136 14.78 -5.26 -11.75
C LYS A 136 13.89 -5.15 -12.99
N ILE A 137 12.59 -4.92 -12.77
CA ILE A 137 11.61 -4.73 -13.85
C ILE A 137 11.75 -3.33 -14.44
N ASN A 138 11.83 -2.33 -13.58
CA ASN A 138 12.11 -0.95 -13.96
C ASN A 138 12.77 -0.20 -12.79
N GLU A 139 12.96 1.11 -12.92
CA GLU A 139 13.62 1.94 -11.89
C GLU A 139 12.91 1.94 -10.53
N ASN A 140 11.61 1.64 -10.52
CA ASN A 140 10.74 1.74 -9.35
C ASN A 140 10.15 0.41 -8.89
N ILE A 141 10.47 -0.71 -9.57
CA ILE A 141 9.88 -2.02 -9.27
C ILE A 141 10.95 -3.11 -9.38
N LEU A 142 11.09 -3.88 -8.30
CA LEU A 142 11.76 -5.18 -8.31
C LEU A 142 10.71 -6.30 -8.24
N GLY A 143 11.00 -7.44 -8.84
CA GLY A 143 10.14 -8.62 -8.77
C GLY A 143 10.90 -9.84 -8.26
N ILE A 144 10.30 -10.60 -7.34
CA ILE A 144 10.76 -11.94 -6.98
C ILE A 144 10.25 -12.90 -8.06
N ILE A 145 11.18 -13.54 -8.76
CA ILE A 145 10.91 -14.51 -9.80
C ILE A 145 10.15 -15.69 -9.18
N ARG A 146 9.05 -16.06 -9.83
CA ARG A 146 8.22 -17.19 -9.44
C ARG A 146 8.96 -18.50 -9.70
N GLU A 147 8.97 -19.39 -8.71
CA GLU A 147 9.48 -20.74 -8.88
C GLU A 147 8.66 -21.51 -9.92
N LYS A 148 9.29 -22.41 -10.68
CA LYS A 148 8.65 -23.13 -11.80
C LYS A 148 7.39 -23.89 -11.40
N ASP A 149 7.35 -24.41 -10.18
CA ASP A 149 6.26 -25.24 -9.67
C ASP A 149 5.13 -24.40 -9.02
N ASN A 150 5.37 -23.11 -8.79
CA ASN A 150 4.40 -22.20 -8.17
C ASN A 150 3.60 -21.45 -9.25
N LEU A 151 2.69 -22.12 -9.94
CA LEU A 151 1.90 -21.52 -11.02
C LEU A 151 1.08 -20.29 -10.55
N PRO A 152 0.92 -19.26 -11.40
CA PRO A 152 0.11 -18.10 -11.06
C PRO A 152 -1.36 -18.48 -10.95
N LEU A 153 -2.02 -18.02 -9.90
CA LEU A 153 -3.44 -18.26 -9.68
C LEU A 153 -4.28 -17.16 -10.35
N GLU A 154 -5.48 -17.51 -10.81
CA GLU A 154 -6.41 -16.52 -11.38
C GLU A 154 -6.86 -15.52 -10.29
N ARG A 155 -7.18 -16.06 -9.12
CA ARG A 155 -7.55 -15.38 -7.88
C ARG A 155 -6.99 -16.17 -6.68
N PRO A 156 -6.94 -15.59 -5.48
CA PRO A 156 -6.63 -16.31 -4.25
C PRO A 156 -7.47 -17.57 -4.10
N ASN A 157 -6.83 -18.69 -3.73
CA ASN A 157 -7.52 -19.95 -3.46
C ASN A 157 -8.21 -19.95 -2.09
N GLU A 158 -7.68 -19.18 -1.15
CA GLU A 158 -8.17 -19.10 0.23
C GLU A 158 -8.19 -17.63 0.65
N MET A 159 -9.38 -17.17 1.01
CA MET A 159 -9.64 -15.88 1.62
C MET A 159 -9.85 -16.15 3.11
N ILE A 160 -9.18 -15.38 3.97
CA ILE A 160 -9.35 -15.53 5.41
C ILE A 160 -10.03 -14.29 5.98
N PRO A 161 -11.00 -14.47 6.90
CA PRO A 161 -11.58 -13.38 7.64
C PRO A 161 -10.49 -12.63 8.37
N PHE A 162 -10.52 -11.32 8.22
CA PHE A 162 -9.58 -10.44 8.86
C PHE A 162 -10.32 -9.71 9.98
N SER A 163 -9.72 -9.66 11.18
CA SER A 163 -10.46 -9.40 12.40
C SER A 163 -11.23 -8.06 12.39
N PRO A 164 -12.51 -8.05 12.82
CA PRO A 164 -13.30 -6.82 13.00
C PRO A 164 -12.82 -5.94 14.16
N ASP A 165 -11.90 -6.42 15.00
CA ASP A 165 -11.24 -5.63 16.05
C ASP A 165 -10.03 -4.83 15.53
N GLY A 166 -9.65 -5.03 14.26
CA GLY A 166 -8.70 -4.17 13.55
C GLY A 166 -9.33 -2.79 13.36
N LYS A 167 -8.84 -1.78 14.07
CA LYS A 167 -9.38 -0.41 14.05
C LYS A 167 -9.55 0.11 12.62
N TRP A 168 -10.82 0.14 12.20
CA TRP A 168 -11.36 0.50 10.90
C TRP A 168 -10.88 1.85 10.37
N THR A 169 -10.70 1.90 9.05
CA THR A 169 -10.70 3.15 8.28
C THR A 169 -12.03 3.29 7.55
N SER A 170 -12.87 4.16 8.09
CA SER A 170 -13.93 4.98 7.45
C SER A 170 -14.88 4.40 6.42
N ASP A 171 -16.14 4.81 6.54
CA ASP A 171 -17.22 4.59 5.58
C ASP A 171 -17.05 5.34 4.23
N PHE A 172 -15.84 5.73 3.84
CA PHE A 172 -15.58 6.61 2.70
C PHE A 172 -15.13 5.89 1.41
N SER A 173 -16.07 5.30 0.68
CA SER A 173 -15.77 4.50 -0.52
C SER A 173 -15.45 5.43 -1.69
N LEU A 174 -14.24 5.32 -2.25
CA LEU A 174 -13.89 5.89 -3.55
C LEU A 174 -13.43 4.74 -4.47
N SER A 175 -14.20 4.47 -5.51
CA SER A 175 -13.82 3.57 -6.61
C SER A 175 -12.53 4.01 -7.32
N GLY A 176 -11.86 3.10 -8.04
CA GLY A 176 -10.64 3.42 -8.80
C GLY A 176 -10.81 4.60 -9.76
N ASP A 177 -11.97 4.72 -10.41
CA ASP A 177 -12.35 5.86 -11.25
C ASP A 177 -12.56 7.14 -10.43
N GLU A 178 -13.03 7.04 -9.19
CA GLU A 178 -13.14 8.18 -8.28
C GLU A 178 -11.79 8.61 -7.73
N ILE A 179 -10.83 7.70 -7.57
CA ILE A 179 -9.44 8.02 -7.24
C ILE A 179 -8.75 8.70 -8.43
N GLU A 180 -8.97 8.25 -9.66
CA GLU A 180 -8.49 8.96 -10.86
C GLU A 180 -9.15 10.32 -11.00
N LYS A 181 -10.47 10.43 -10.78
CA LYS A 181 -11.15 11.73 -10.72
C LYS A 181 -10.68 12.58 -9.55
N PHE A 182 -10.32 12.00 -8.41
CA PHE A 182 -9.78 12.71 -7.24
C PHE A 182 -8.33 13.13 -7.46
N ALA A 183 -7.54 12.36 -8.21
CA ALA A 183 -6.17 12.68 -8.62
C ALA A 183 -6.13 13.68 -9.80
N GLU A 184 -7.11 13.63 -10.71
CA GLU A 184 -7.38 14.70 -11.66
C GLU A 184 -7.94 15.94 -10.96
N SER A 185 -8.75 15.77 -9.91
CA SER A 185 -9.10 16.84 -8.97
C SER A 185 -7.92 17.26 -8.10
N ALA A 186 -6.84 16.47 -8.00
CA ALA A 186 -5.60 16.86 -7.34
C ALA A 186 -4.76 17.80 -8.22
N LYS A 187 -5.10 17.96 -9.51
CA LYS A 187 -4.68 19.16 -10.26
C LYS A 187 -5.35 20.45 -9.73
N LEU A 188 -6.41 20.34 -8.91
CA LEU A 188 -6.97 21.45 -8.11
C LEU A 188 -6.41 21.52 -6.67
N LEU A 189 -5.58 20.56 -6.22
CA LEU A 189 -4.71 20.71 -5.03
C LEU A 189 -3.50 21.64 -5.31
N LEU A 190 -3.64 22.56 -6.27
CA LEU A 190 -2.70 23.67 -6.48
C LEU A 190 -2.81 24.72 -5.37
N ASP A 191 -3.84 24.66 -4.51
CA ASP A 191 -3.85 25.39 -3.24
C ASP A 191 -3.09 24.60 -2.16
N PRO A 192 -1.89 25.05 -1.75
CA PRO A 192 -1.07 24.34 -0.78
C PRO A 192 -1.74 24.19 0.60
N ALA A 193 -2.70 25.05 0.94
CA ALA A 193 -3.41 25.00 2.22
C ALA A 193 -4.40 23.84 2.27
N ILE A 194 -5.19 23.66 1.21
CA ILE A 194 -6.17 22.56 1.09
C ILE A 194 -5.45 21.21 0.99
N GLN A 195 -4.31 21.16 0.29
CA GLN A 195 -3.48 19.95 0.25
C GLN A 195 -2.97 19.57 1.64
N LYS A 196 -2.45 20.55 2.40
CA LYS A 196 -1.96 20.31 3.75
C LYS A 196 -3.07 19.87 4.69
N GLU A 197 -4.27 20.45 4.57
CA GLU A 197 -5.44 20.03 5.35
C GLU A 197 -5.95 18.64 4.97
N ALA A 198 -5.99 18.29 3.69
CA ALA A 198 -6.37 16.95 3.25
C ALA A 198 -5.34 15.90 3.71
N GLU A 199 -4.05 16.18 3.59
CA GLU A 199 -2.99 15.31 4.11
C GLU A 199 -3.07 15.16 5.63
N SER A 200 -3.37 16.24 6.35
CA SER A 200 -3.57 16.22 7.81
C SER A 200 -4.83 15.42 8.19
N ALA A 201 -5.92 15.56 7.44
CA ALA A 201 -7.16 14.83 7.68
C ALA A 201 -7.01 13.34 7.36
N ILE A 202 -6.29 12.98 6.30
CA ILE A 202 -5.92 11.58 6.01
C ILE A 202 -5.09 11.00 7.17
N ARG A 203 -4.09 11.76 7.67
CA ARG A 203 -3.25 11.32 8.81
C ARG A 203 -4.04 11.17 10.11
N ALA A 204 -4.94 12.13 10.39
CA ALA A 204 -5.79 12.12 11.58
C ALA A 204 -6.98 11.16 11.46
N LYS A 205 -7.16 10.50 10.30
CA LYS A 205 -8.35 9.69 10.00
C LYS A 205 -9.64 10.51 10.20
N ASP A 206 -9.61 11.80 9.83
CA ASP A 206 -10.72 12.74 9.91
C ASP A 206 -11.49 12.80 8.58
N TRP A 207 -12.41 11.85 8.44
CA TRP A 207 -13.17 11.62 7.22
C TRP A 207 -14.28 12.65 7.00
N GLU A 208 -14.77 13.26 8.08
CA GLU A 208 -15.71 14.38 7.99
C GLU A 208 -15.03 15.63 7.43
N LYS A 209 -13.78 15.87 7.81
CA LYS A 209 -12.98 16.95 7.19
C LYS A 209 -12.74 16.68 5.70
N LEU A 210 -12.46 15.44 5.30
CA LEU A 210 -12.32 15.10 3.87
C LEU A 210 -13.64 15.26 3.11
N LYS A 211 -14.80 14.94 3.72
CA LYS A 211 -16.14 15.24 3.17
C LYS A 211 -16.37 16.74 3.03
N GLN A 212 -16.01 17.53 4.03
CA GLN A 212 -16.17 18.99 4.01
C GLN A 212 -15.29 19.64 2.93
N LEU A 213 -14.02 19.25 2.83
CA LEU A 213 -13.11 19.71 1.78
C LEU A 213 -13.64 19.34 0.39
N LYS A 214 -14.27 18.17 0.25
CA LYS A 214 -14.98 17.76 -0.99
C LYS A 214 -16.26 18.57 -1.22
N ALA A 215 -17.02 18.93 -0.19
CA ALA A 215 -18.28 19.68 -0.31
C ALA A 215 -18.05 21.17 -0.61
N GLN A 216 -16.98 21.76 -0.10
CA GLN A 216 -16.53 23.12 -0.43
C GLN A 216 -16.22 23.32 -1.92
N ARG A 217 -16.09 22.24 -2.69
CA ARG A 217 -15.99 22.23 -4.16
C ARG A 217 -17.28 22.61 -4.89
N TYR A 218 -18.43 22.32 -4.28
CA TYR A 218 -19.74 22.36 -4.94
C TYR A 218 -20.58 23.58 -4.55
N ASN A 219 -20.02 24.49 -3.75
CA ASN A 219 -20.54 25.83 -3.47
C ASN A 219 -19.54 26.87 -4.02
#